data_AF-A0A8S9IAU5-F1
#
_entry.id   AF-A0A8S9IAU5-F1
#
_cell.length_a   1.000
_cell.length_b   1.000
_cell.length_c   1.000
_cell.angle_alpha   90.00
_cell.angle_beta   90.00
_cell.angle_gamma   90.00
#
_symmetry.space_group_name_H-M   'P 1'
#
loop_
_entity.id
_entity.type
_entity.pdbx_description
1 polymer ?
#
loop_
_entity_poly.entity_id
_entity_poly.type
_entity_poly.pdbx_seq_one_letter_code
_entity_poly.pdbx_strand_id
1 'polypeptide(L)'
;MQVHYISFSAHADYAQMSTFLKELMPLDIVLVHGEANELMRLTQKLFTEFPDGNTRIMNPKNCESVEKYFTLEKMEKTIGRLAEKTLDVGDSVSGILVKKGFTYQIMAPDDLHVFSQLSTGTVTQRITIPFSGAFGKHISLQWSSEPISDMVSDPIVALVLNISREVPKIVVEEEVDVKSEE
;
A
#
# COMPACT_ATOMS: atom_id res chain seq x y z
N MET A 1 -31.78 16.41 64.69
CA MET A 1 -31.75 16.87 63.29
C MET A 1 -31.60 15.64 62.42
N GLN A 2 -32.55 15.38 61.52
CA GLN A 2 -32.56 14.17 60.69
C GLN A 2 -32.21 14.59 59.25
N VAL A 3 -31.19 13.95 58.68
CA VAL A 3 -30.72 14.25 57.32
C VAL A 3 -31.34 13.23 56.36
N HIS A 4 -32.05 13.72 55.35
CA HIS A 4 -32.61 12.90 54.28
C HIS A 4 -31.77 13.07 53.02
N TYR A 5 -31.42 11.95 52.39
CA TYR A 5 -30.75 11.95 51.09
C TYR A 5 -31.79 11.76 50.00
N ILE A 6 -31.95 12.76 49.13
CA ILE A 6 -32.84 12.73 47.98
C ILE A 6 -31.96 12.95 46.75
N SER A 7 -31.93 11.96 45.86
CA SER A 7 -31.11 12.03 44.63
C SER A 7 -31.84 12.80 43.53
N PHE A 8 -31.19 13.82 42.99
CA PHE A 8 -31.60 14.53 41.76
C PHE A 8 -30.67 14.20 40.59
N SER A 9 -29.87 13.13 40.73
CA SER A 9 -28.91 12.74 39.71
C SER A 9 -29.62 12.28 38.45
N ALA A 10 -29.39 12.95 37.33
CA ALA A 10 -29.82 12.54 36.00
C ALA A 10 -28.85 11.52 35.37
N HIS A 11 -28.34 10.58 36.17
CA HIS A 11 -27.52 9.48 35.64
C HIS A 11 -28.40 8.41 35.02
N ALA A 12 -27.85 7.71 34.02
CA ALA A 12 -28.53 6.58 33.41
C ALA A 12 -28.83 5.52 34.47
N ASP A 13 -30.10 5.17 34.61
CA ASP A 13 -30.51 4.05 35.45
C ASP A 13 -30.23 2.71 34.76
N TYR A 14 -30.20 1.63 35.53
CA TYR A 14 -29.92 0.30 34.99
C TYR A 14 -30.97 -0.15 33.97
N ALA A 15 -32.24 0.23 34.15
CA ALA A 15 -33.33 -0.19 33.27
C ALA A 15 -33.20 0.42 31.86
N GLN A 16 -32.85 1.70 31.79
CA GLN A 16 -32.58 2.40 30.54
C GLN A 16 -31.32 1.88 29.88
N MET A 17 -30.23 1.71 30.65
CA MET A 17 -28.97 1.19 30.12
C MET A 17 -29.12 -0.24 29.57
N SER A 18 -29.76 -1.14 30.31
CA SER A 18 -29.97 -2.53 29.87
C SER A 18 -30.83 -2.60 28.61
N THR A 19 -31.88 -1.78 28.52
CA THR A 19 -32.71 -1.68 27.31
C THR A 19 -31.88 -1.20 26.11
N PHE A 20 -31.09 -0.15 26.29
CA PHE A 20 -30.20 0.38 25.25
C PHE A 20 -29.16 -0.64 24.77
N LEU A 21 -28.55 -1.38 25.69
CA LEU A 21 -27.57 -2.42 25.35
C LEU A 21 -28.21 -3.61 24.62
N LYS A 22 -29.46 -3.98 24.98
CA LYS A 22 -30.21 -5.02 24.27
C LYS A 22 -30.59 -4.61 22.86
N GLU A 23 -30.91 -3.34 22.64
CA GLU A 23 -31.22 -2.84 21.30
C GLU A 23 -29.98 -2.80 20.40
N LEU A 24 -28.83 -2.37 20.94
CA LEU A 24 -27.60 -2.26 20.15
C LEU A 24 -26.90 -3.60 19.91
N MET A 25 -27.03 -4.56 20.85
CA MET A 25 -26.27 -5.82 20.86
C MET A 25 -24.78 -5.64 20.51
N PRO A 26 -24.04 -4.77 21.21
CA PRO A 26 -22.64 -4.51 20.89
C PRO A 26 -21.77 -5.74 21.16
N LEU A 27 -20.73 -5.93 20.33
CA LEU A 27 -19.69 -6.95 20.54
C LEU A 27 -18.82 -6.66 21.76
N ASP A 28 -18.55 -5.38 22.04
CA ASP A 28 -17.66 -4.96 23.11
C ASP A 28 -18.32 -3.87 23.97
N ILE A 29 -18.32 -4.06 25.29
CA ILE A 29 -18.83 -3.09 26.27
C ILE A 29 -17.69 -2.73 27.22
N VAL A 30 -17.31 -1.44 27.26
CA VAL A 30 -16.30 -0.92 28.18
C VAL A 30 -16.98 0.00 29.19
N LEU A 31 -17.00 -0.42 30.45
CA LEU A 31 -17.62 0.31 31.55
C LEU A 31 -16.62 1.28 32.15
N VAL A 32 -17.00 2.55 32.25
CA VAL A 32 -16.20 3.65 32.81
C VAL A 32 -17.09 4.55 33.68
N HIS A 33 -16.48 5.50 34.39
CA HIS A 33 -17.20 6.52 35.18
C HIS A 33 -18.30 5.95 36.10
N GLY A 34 -17.90 5.13 37.05
CA GLY A 34 -18.79 4.65 38.12
C GLY A 34 -18.00 4.27 39.36
N GLU A 35 -18.70 4.18 40.48
CA GLU A 35 -18.12 3.64 41.71
C GLU A 35 -17.77 2.16 41.49
N ALA A 36 -16.63 1.72 42.02
CA ALA A 36 -16.04 0.43 41.65
C ALA A 36 -16.94 -0.77 42.00
N ASN A 37 -17.62 -0.73 43.15
CA ASN A 37 -18.52 -1.81 43.57
C ASN A 37 -19.81 -1.83 42.74
N GLU A 38 -20.38 -0.66 42.43
CA GLU A 38 -21.56 -0.52 41.59
C GLU A 38 -21.26 -0.94 40.15
N LEU A 39 -20.09 -0.59 39.61
CA LEU A 39 -19.64 -1.10 38.30
C LEU A 39 -19.44 -2.62 38.31
N MET A 40 -18.94 -3.19 39.41
CA MET A 40 -18.81 -4.65 39.54
C MET A 40 -20.18 -5.34 39.57
N ARG A 41 -21.15 -4.79 40.32
CA ARG A 41 -22.54 -5.27 40.34
C ARG A 41 -23.20 -5.16 38.97
N LEU A 42 -22.99 -4.05 38.28
CA LEU A 42 -23.48 -3.83 36.92
C LEU A 42 -22.91 -4.86 35.95
N THR A 43 -21.59 -5.09 36.01
CA THR A 43 -20.89 -6.08 35.19
C THR A 43 -21.49 -7.48 35.35
N GLN A 44 -21.76 -7.90 36.59
CA GLN A 44 -22.38 -9.21 36.87
C GLN A 44 -23.81 -9.35 36.31
N LYS A 45 -24.61 -8.29 36.42
CA LYS A 45 -25.95 -8.26 35.84
C LYS A 45 -25.90 -8.37 34.31
N LEU A 46 -25.01 -7.62 33.67
CA LEU A 46 -24.83 -7.67 32.22
C LEU A 46 -24.36 -9.06 31.74
N PHE A 47 -23.48 -9.75 32.48
CA PHE A 47 -23.12 -11.15 32.17
C PHE A 47 -24.30 -12.12 32.23
N THR A 48 -25.26 -11.86 33.13
CA THR A 48 -26.49 -12.68 33.22
C THR A 48 -27.45 -12.38 32.07
N GLU A 49 -27.45 -11.13 31.61
CA GLU A 49 -28.38 -10.61 30.58
C GLU A 49 -27.91 -10.90 29.15
N PHE A 50 -26.60 -11.06 28.94
CA PHE A 50 -25.98 -11.44 27.66
C PHE A 50 -25.26 -12.81 27.78
N PRO A 51 -26.01 -13.92 27.91
CA PRO A 51 -25.43 -15.26 28.10
C PRO A 51 -24.76 -15.82 26.83
N ASP A 52 -25.05 -15.24 25.66
CA ASP A 52 -24.59 -15.73 24.36
C ASP A 52 -23.06 -15.70 24.19
N GLY A 53 -22.35 -15.05 25.11
CA GLY A 53 -20.88 -15.03 25.17
C GLY A 53 -20.21 -14.24 24.05
N ASN A 54 -20.98 -13.73 23.09
CA ASN A 54 -20.49 -12.91 21.98
C ASN A 54 -20.13 -11.48 22.41
N THR A 55 -20.77 -10.99 23.49
CA THR A 55 -20.50 -9.66 24.03
C THR A 55 -19.42 -9.71 25.11
N ARG A 56 -18.30 -9.03 24.87
CA ARG A 56 -17.19 -8.92 25.83
C ARG A 56 -17.35 -7.66 26.69
N ILE A 57 -17.61 -7.88 27.98
CA ILE A 57 -17.78 -6.81 28.97
C ILE A 57 -16.45 -6.58 29.71
N MET A 58 -16.01 -5.32 29.80
CA MET A 58 -14.73 -4.93 30.42
C MET A 58 -14.94 -3.76 31.39
N ASN A 59 -14.25 -3.79 32.52
CA ASN A 59 -14.23 -2.72 33.53
C ASN A 59 -12.76 -2.38 33.87
N PRO A 60 -12.05 -1.66 32.99
CA PRO A 60 -10.64 -1.35 33.17
C PRO A 60 -10.44 -0.34 34.29
N LYS A 61 -9.37 -0.52 35.07
CA LYS A 61 -8.93 0.46 36.06
C LYS A 61 -8.27 1.66 35.39
N ASN A 62 -8.09 2.74 36.15
CA ASN A 62 -7.29 3.87 35.68
C ASN A 62 -5.90 3.39 35.25
N CYS A 63 -5.45 3.86 34.09
CA CYS A 63 -4.20 3.46 33.45
C CYS A 63 -4.13 1.99 32.98
N GLU A 64 -5.24 1.27 32.93
CA GLU A 64 -5.33 -0.05 32.29
C GLU A 64 -5.63 0.11 30.79
N SER A 65 -4.79 -0.47 29.93
CA SER A 65 -4.96 -0.39 28.48
C SER A 65 -5.94 -1.45 27.97
N VAL A 66 -6.87 -1.05 27.11
CA VAL A 66 -7.83 -1.95 26.45
C VAL A 66 -7.43 -2.10 24.98
N GLU A 67 -6.90 -3.27 24.62
CA GLU A 67 -6.52 -3.58 23.24
C GLU A 67 -7.63 -4.35 22.50
N LYS A 68 -7.86 -3.94 21.25
CA LYS A 68 -8.82 -4.56 20.32
C LYS A 68 -8.23 -4.64 18.93
N TYR A 69 -8.49 -5.76 18.28
CA TYR A 69 -8.04 -6.04 16.92
C TYR A 69 -9.25 -6.06 16.00
N PHE A 70 -9.24 -5.20 14.99
CA PHE A 70 -10.28 -5.15 13.98
C PHE A 70 -9.70 -5.58 12.65
N THR A 71 -10.15 -6.74 12.15
CA THR A 71 -9.84 -7.16 10.79
C THR A 71 -10.69 -6.32 9.85
N LEU A 72 -10.03 -5.43 9.11
CA LEU A 72 -10.66 -4.62 8.08
C LEU A 72 -10.36 -5.23 6.73
N GLU A 73 -11.41 -5.59 5.99
CA GLU A 73 -11.27 -5.86 4.57
C GLU A 73 -10.91 -4.55 3.86
N LYS A 74 -9.75 -4.54 3.20
CA LYS A 74 -9.33 -3.38 2.41
C LYS A 74 -10.05 -3.43 1.08
N MET A 75 -11.07 -2.59 0.94
CA MET A 75 -11.78 -2.41 -0.31
C MET A 75 -11.08 -1.35 -1.15
N GLU A 76 -10.67 -1.75 -2.35
CA GLU A 76 -10.09 -0.85 -3.35
C GLU A 76 -11.14 -0.49 -4.39
N LYS A 77 -11.20 0.78 -4.76
CA LYS A 77 -12.14 1.27 -5.78
C LYS A 77 -11.40 1.48 -7.09
N THR A 78 -11.84 0.79 -8.14
CA THR A 78 -11.37 1.06 -9.49
C THR A 78 -11.97 2.37 -9.98
N ILE A 79 -11.13 3.27 -10.51
CA ILE A 79 -11.56 4.57 -11.06
C ILE A 79 -10.93 4.83 -12.43
N GLY A 80 -11.53 5.76 -13.18
CA GLY A 80 -11.05 6.15 -14.50
C GLY A 80 -11.33 5.08 -15.56
N ARG A 81 -10.46 5.00 -16.57
CA ARG A 81 -10.61 4.07 -17.70
C ARG A 81 -10.58 2.62 -17.28
N LEU A 82 -9.86 2.31 -16.20
CA LEU A 82 -9.79 0.96 -15.63
C LEU A 82 -11.16 0.47 -15.12
N ALA A 83 -12.09 1.40 -14.83
CA ALA A 83 -13.45 1.10 -14.41
C ALA A 83 -14.47 1.00 -15.56
N GLU A 84 -14.08 1.32 -16.81
CA GLU A 84 -14.99 1.27 -17.96
C GLU A 84 -15.39 -0.17 -18.33
N LYS A 85 -14.47 -1.12 -18.16
CA LYS A 85 -14.74 -2.54 -18.34
C LYS A 85 -15.17 -3.16 -17.00
N THR A 86 -16.33 -3.78 -16.97
CA THR A 86 -16.72 -4.67 -15.87
C THR A 86 -15.85 -5.93 -15.91
N LEU A 87 -15.18 -6.22 -14.79
CA LEU A 87 -14.29 -7.37 -14.67
C LEU A 87 -15.08 -8.60 -14.23
N ASP A 88 -14.81 -9.73 -14.88
CA ASP A 88 -15.35 -11.02 -14.46
C ASP A 88 -14.43 -11.69 -13.42
N VAL A 89 -14.97 -12.67 -12.70
CA VAL A 89 -14.21 -13.41 -11.68
C VAL A 89 -13.06 -14.16 -12.36
N GLY A 90 -11.82 -13.73 -12.10
CA GLY A 90 -10.59 -14.30 -12.66
C GLY A 90 -9.82 -13.35 -13.57
N ASP A 91 -10.41 -12.23 -13.97
CA ASP A 91 -9.70 -11.19 -14.71
C ASP A 91 -8.62 -10.53 -13.82
N SER A 92 -7.41 -10.39 -14.36
CA SER A 92 -6.31 -9.72 -13.68
C SER A 92 -6.35 -8.21 -13.93
N VAL A 93 -6.16 -7.42 -12.89
CA VAL A 93 -6.14 -5.95 -12.97
C VAL A 93 -4.73 -5.45 -12.72
N SER A 94 -4.21 -4.62 -13.62
CA SER A 94 -2.94 -3.92 -13.44
C SER A 94 -3.19 -2.41 -13.45
N GLY A 95 -2.52 -1.70 -12.57
CA GLY A 95 -2.69 -0.26 -12.42
C GLY A 95 -1.86 0.29 -11.27
N ILE A 96 -2.07 1.58 -11.00
CA ILE A 96 -1.45 2.28 -9.88
C ILE A 96 -2.46 2.33 -8.73
N LEU A 97 -2.06 1.80 -7.57
CA LEU A 97 -2.83 1.89 -6.35
C LEU A 97 -2.44 3.17 -5.59
N VAL A 98 -3.42 4.04 -5.36
CA VAL A 98 -3.26 5.29 -4.62
C VAL A 98 -4.04 5.21 -3.32
N LYS A 99 -3.36 5.45 -2.20
CA LYS A 99 -3.97 5.54 -0.87
C LYS A 99 -4.20 7.01 -0.49
N LYS A 100 -5.46 7.39 -0.28
CA LYS A 100 -5.83 8.71 0.25
C LYS A 100 -6.58 8.54 1.58
N GLY A 101 -5.87 8.73 2.68
CA GLY A 101 -6.40 8.46 4.03
C GLY A 101 -6.71 6.97 4.20
N PHE A 102 -8.00 6.65 4.41
CA PHE A 102 -8.49 5.27 4.53
C PHE A 102 -9.06 4.69 3.23
N THR A 103 -9.08 5.48 2.14
CA THR A 103 -9.60 5.02 0.84
C THR A 103 -8.46 4.55 -0.06
N TYR A 104 -8.63 3.38 -0.64
CA TYR A 104 -7.74 2.79 -1.63
C TYR A 104 -8.39 2.90 -3.00
N GLN A 105 -7.67 3.44 -3.98
CA GLN A 105 -8.15 3.63 -5.35
C GLN A 105 -7.14 3.08 -6.33
N ILE A 106 -7.57 2.18 -7.21
CA ILE A 106 -6.75 1.66 -8.30
C ILE A 106 -7.17 2.34 -9.61
N MET A 107 -6.19 2.82 -10.37
CA MET A 107 -6.42 3.56 -11.61
C MET A 107 -5.36 3.24 -12.66
N ALA A 108 -5.65 3.57 -13.92
CA ALA A 108 -4.65 3.52 -14.98
C ALA A 108 -3.55 4.58 -14.75
N PRO A 109 -2.30 4.34 -15.18
CA PRO A 109 -1.21 5.31 -15.04
C PRO A 109 -1.53 6.70 -15.63
N ASP A 110 -2.24 6.72 -16.77
CA ASP A 110 -2.66 7.96 -17.44
C ASP A 110 -3.61 8.80 -16.59
N ASP A 111 -4.45 8.15 -15.77
CA ASP A 111 -5.51 8.81 -15.00
C ASP A 111 -4.98 9.38 -13.67
N LEU A 112 -3.71 9.11 -13.34
CA LEU A 112 -3.11 9.54 -12.08
C LEU A 112 -3.16 11.07 -11.90
N HIS A 113 -2.85 11.83 -12.95
CA HIS A 113 -2.88 13.30 -12.90
C HIS A 113 -4.30 13.88 -12.84
N VAL A 114 -5.32 13.09 -13.24
CA VAL A 114 -6.73 13.52 -13.24
C VAL A 114 -7.33 13.36 -11.86
N PHE A 115 -7.06 12.24 -11.19
CA PHE A 115 -7.70 11.88 -9.91
C PHE A 115 -6.80 12.10 -8.69
N SER A 116 -5.54 12.47 -8.89
CA SER A 116 -4.62 12.84 -7.81
C SER A 116 -4.05 14.25 -8.03
N GLN A 117 -3.41 14.79 -7.00
CA GLN A 117 -2.69 16.07 -7.09
C GLN A 117 -1.25 15.87 -7.59
N LEU A 118 -0.90 14.66 -8.04
CA LEU A 118 0.44 14.33 -8.51
C LEU A 118 0.59 14.76 -9.96
N SER A 119 1.66 15.49 -10.25
CA SER A 119 2.08 15.75 -11.62
C SER A 119 2.73 14.49 -12.20
N THR A 120 2.28 14.08 -13.38
CA THR A 120 2.91 13.02 -14.17
C THR A 120 3.90 13.64 -15.16
N GLY A 121 5.09 13.05 -15.27
CA GLY A 121 6.11 13.49 -16.22
C GLY A 121 6.87 12.31 -16.78
N THR A 122 7.29 12.42 -18.03
CA THR A 122 8.15 11.45 -18.71
C THR A 122 9.56 12.01 -18.81
N VAL A 123 10.57 11.22 -18.47
CA VAL A 123 11.97 11.59 -18.65
C VAL A 123 12.45 10.99 -19.97
N THR A 124 13.11 11.78 -20.80
CA THR A 124 13.77 11.30 -22.02
C THR A 124 15.27 11.43 -21.88
N GLN A 125 16.01 10.44 -22.33
CA GLN A 125 17.45 10.47 -22.40
C GLN A 125 17.90 10.78 -23.83
N ARG A 126 18.97 11.56 -23.97
CA ARG A 126 19.59 11.86 -25.26
C ARG A 126 21.10 11.78 -25.11
N ILE A 127 21.75 11.00 -25.98
CA ILE A 127 23.20 10.94 -26.10
C ILE A 127 23.60 11.43 -27.48
N THR A 128 24.59 12.32 -27.54
CA THR A 128 25.21 12.79 -28.78
C THR A 128 26.65 12.31 -28.83
N ILE A 129 26.97 11.52 -29.85
CA ILE A 129 28.28 10.89 -30.02
C ILE A 129 28.95 11.50 -31.24
N PRO A 130 30.20 11.99 -31.15
CA PRO A 130 30.95 12.40 -32.33
C PRO A 130 31.18 11.19 -33.23
N PHE A 131 30.88 11.34 -34.52
CA PHE A 131 31.04 10.28 -35.50
C PHE A 131 31.64 10.89 -36.76
N SER A 132 32.69 10.28 -37.30
CA SER A 132 33.35 10.74 -38.52
C SER A 132 33.10 9.74 -39.63
N GLY A 133 31.97 9.88 -40.32
CA GLY A 133 31.58 9.02 -41.42
C GLY A 133 30.72 9.76 -42.46
N ALA A 134 30.20 9.04 -43.45
CA ALA A 134 29.51 9.62 -44.61
C ALA A 134 28.23 10.43 -44.27
N PHE A 135 27.65 10.23 -43.09
CA PHE A 135 26.33 10.75 -42.71
C PHE A 135 26.36 11.96 -41.77
N GLY A 136 27.54 12.52 -41.45
CA GLY A 136 27.68 13.73 -40.61
C GLY A 136 28.75 13.61 -39.52
N LYS A 137 28.92 14.68 -38.73
CA LYS A 137 29.95 14.79 -37.67
C LYS A 137 29.53 14.21 -36.31
N HIS A 138 28.25 13.88 -36.15
CA HIS A 138 27.69 13.42 -34.88
C HIS A 138 26.42 12.62 -35.12
N ILE A 139 26.21 11.62 -34.26
CA ILE A 139 24.99 10.81 -34.18
C ILE A 139 24.30 11.17 -32.87
N SER A 140 23.01 11.46 -32.92
CA SER A 140 22.17 11.71 -31.74
C SER A 140 21.17 10.57 -31.57
N LEU A 141 21.21 9.92 -30.42
CA LEU A 141 20.27 8.89 -30.00
C LEU A 141 19.39 9.48 -28.90
N GLN A 142 18.08 9.28 -28.99
CA GLN A 142 17.12 9.73 -27.99
C GLN A 142 16.09 8.63 -27.72
N TRP A 143 15.78 8.41 -26.44
CA TRP A 143 14.81 7.41 -26.00
C TRP A 143 14.11 7.84 -24.70
N SER A 144 13.03 7.16 -24.33
CA SER A 144 12.34 7.35 -23.04
C SER A 144 13.11 6.65 -21.93
N SER A 145 13.25 7.27 -20.76
CA SER A 145 13.96 6.70 -19.60
C SER A 145 13.08 5.67 -18.89
N GLU A 146 12.82 4.56 -19.56
CA GLU A 146 12.02 3.44 -19.08
C GLU A 146 12.88 2.18 -19.04
N PRO A 147 12.67 1.25 -18.09
CA PRO A 147 13.55 0.09 -17.90
C PRO A 147 13.78 -0.74 -19.18
N ILE A 148 12.73 -0.92 -19.99
CA ILE A 148 12.82 -1.68 -21.25
C ILE A 148 13.58 -0.87 -22.30
N SER A 149 13.30 0.42 -22.39
CA SER A 149 13.96 1.30 -23.36
C SER A 149 15.45 1.44 -23.04
N ASP A 150 15.82 1.56 -21.77
CA ASP A 150 17.23 1.61 -21.34
C ASP A 150 17.95 0.30 -21.67
N MET A 151 17.33 -0.85 -21.37
CA MET A 151 17.89 -2.17 -21.70
C MET A 151 18.19 -2.35 -23.20
N VAL A 152 17.36 -1.76 -24.07
CA VAL A 152 17.57 -1.79 -25.53
C VAL A 152 18.56 -0.72 -25.99
N SER A 153 18.56 0.45 -25.35
CA SER A 153 19.37 1.59 -25.78
C SER A 153 20.84 1.44 -25.41
N ASP A 154 21.14 0.81 -24.27
CA ASP A 154 22.52 0.62 -23.79
C ASP A 154 23.41 -0.18 -24.78
N PRO A 155 22.97 -1.34 -25.33
CA PRO A 155 23.73 -2.06 -26.36
C PRO A 155 23.92 -1.25 -27.64
N ILE A 156 22.92 -0.47 -28.05
CA ILE A 156 23.00 0.36 -29.27
C ILE A 156 24.05 1.46 -29.07
N VAL A 157 24.03 2.13 -27.92
CA VAL A 157 25.05 3.14 -27.55
C VAL A 157 26.44 2.50 -27.51
N ALA A 158 26.58 1.35 -26.87
CA ALA A 158 27.86 0.63 -26.80
C ALA A 158 28.38 0.24 -28.19
N LEU A 159 27.50 -0.22 -29.09
CA LEU A 159 27.85 -0.55 -30.45
C LEU A 159 28.34 0.70 -31.21
N VAL A 160 27.59 1.80 -31.15
CA VAL A 160 27.96 3.06 -31.82
C VAL A 160 29.31 3.59 -31.33
N LEU A 161 29.61 3.48 -30.03
CA LEU A 161 30.91 3.85 -29.47
C LEU A 161 32.06 2.96 -29.95
N ASN A 162 31.78 1.71 -30.35
CA ASN A 162 32.78 0.74 -30.79
C ASN A 162 32.98 0.68 -32.32
N ILE A 163 32.05 1.23 -33.12
CA ILE A 163 32.11 1.22 -34.60
C ILE A 163 33.42 1.81 -35.16
N SER A 164 34.07 2.72 -34.43
CA SER A 164 35.30 3.39 -34.88
C SER A 164 36.59 2.88 -34.22
N ARG A 165 36.52 1.84 -33.38
CA ARG A 165 37.72 1.22 -32.81
C ARG A 165 38.26 0.23 -33.83
N GLU A 166 39.45 0.48 -34.36
CA GLU A 166 40.17 -0.52 -35.14
C GLU A 166 40.17 -1.85 -34.38
N VAL A 167 39.71 -2.92 -35.03
CA VAL A 167 39.75 -4.27 -34.45
C VAL A 167 41.20 -4.59 -34.10
N PRO A 168 41.53 -4.98 -32.86
CA PRO A 168 42.90 -5.33 -32.52
C PRO A 168 43.36 -6.45 -33.47
N LYS A 169 44.45 -6.23 -34.20
CA LYS A 169 45.06 -7.25 -35.05
C LYS A 169 45.36 -8.47 -34.18
N ILE A 170 44.69 -9.58 -34.46
CA ILE A 170 45.00 -10.89 -33.88
C ILE A 170 46.41 -11.24 -34.37
N VAL A 171 47.40 -11.18 -33.49
CA VAL A 171 48.72 -11.73 -33.77
C VAL A 171 48.58 -13.24 -33.63
N VAL A 172 48.64 -13.94 -34.76
CA VAL A 172 48.78 -15.40 -34.77
C VAL A 172 50.24 -15.69 -34.42
N GLU A 173 50.50 -16.24 -33.24
CA GLU A 173 51.80 -16.85 -32.97
C GLU A 173 51.89 -18.16 -33.77
N GLU A 174 52.83 -18.23 -34.70
CA GLU A 174 53.15 -19.47 -35.39
C GLU A 174 53.77 -20.46 -34.38
N GLU A 175 53.12 -21.62 -34.20
CA GLU A 175 53.71 -22.75 -33.49
C GLU A 175 55.02 -23.16 -34.19
N VAL A 176 56.11 -23.14 -33.44
CA VAL A 176 57.41 -23.64 -33.91
C VAL A 176 57.32 -25.17 -34.03
N ASP A 177 57.30 -25.64 -35.27
CA ASP A 177 57.35 -27.05 -35.65
C ASP A 177 58.68 -27.67 -35.20
N VAL A 178 58.64 -28.50 -34.14
CA VAL A 178 59.80 -29.25 -33.66
C VAL A 178 60.05 -30.39 -34.65
N LYS A 179 60.95 -30.15 -35.60
CA LYS A 179 61.49 -31.22 -36.45
C LYS A 179 62.26 -32.22 -35.61
N SER A 180 61.69 -33.41 -35.54
CA SER A 180 62.40 -34.68 -35.28
C SER A 180 63.36 -34.98 -36.42
N GLU A 181 64.64 -35.14 -36.12
CA GLU A 181 65.59 -35.90 -36.94
C GLU A 181 66.33 -36.91 -36.04
N GLU A 182 66.58 -38.08 -36.64
CA GLU A 182 67.13 -39.35 -36.12
C GLU A 182 68.36 -39.26 -35.22
#